data_AF-A0A8J7JSZ4-F1
#
_entry.id   AF-A0A8J7JSZ4-F1
#
_cell.length_a   1.000
_cell.length_b   1.000
_cell.length_c   1.000
_cell.angle_alpha   90.00
_cell.angle_beta   90.00
_cell.angle_gamma   90.00
#
_symmetry.space_group_name_H-M   'P 1'
#
loop_
_entity.id
_entity.type
_entity.pdbx_description
1 polymer ?
#
loop_
_entity_poly.entity_id
_entity_poly.type
_entity_poly.pdbx_seq_one_letter_code
_entity_poly.pdbx_strand_id
1 'polypeptide(L)'
;MKISRYPVAIAEAAQAVNALEQRLTELRLELARQEGKADLVVAFEAGLKNDNQRKARRFELLDQDAEYQRLQQLQAQAITDKSNAIAQLEYLRNQFGVAKLEVRWAIAEKLVGLETRELVGL
;
A
#
# COMPACT_ATOMS: atom_id res chain seq x y z
N MET A 1 -7.46 21.34 7.40
CA MET A 1 -6.23 21.58 6.59
C MET A 1 -6.52 22.67 5.56
N LYS A 2 -5.58 23.56 5.21
CA LYS A 2 -5.81 24.57 4.15
C LYS A 2 -5.92 23.88 2.80
N ILE A 3 -6.86 24.32 1.95
CA ILE A 3 -7.15 23.69 0.66
C ILE A 3 -5.90 23.57 -0.25
N SER A 4 -5.02 24.58 -0.18
CA SER A 4 -3.76 24.63 -0.93
C SER A 4 -2.71 23.60 -0.50
N ARG A 5 -2.85 22.97 0.67
CA ARG A 5 -1.90 21.98 1.18
C ARG A 5 -2.25 20.54 0.79
N TYR A 6 -3.50 20.27 0.38
CA TYR A 6 -3.91 18.92 -0.02
C TYR A 6 -3.11 18.35 -1.19
N PRO A 7 -2.79 19.10 -2.26
CA PRO A 7 -2.03 18.54 -3.38
C PRO A 7 -0.68 17.95 -2.96
N VAL A 8 0.06 18.66 -2.11
CA VAL A 8 1.36 18.20 -1.59
C VAL A 8 1.17 16.97 -0.71
N ALA A 9 0.24 17.01 0.24
CA ALA A 9 0.00 15.87 1.15
C ALA A 9 -0.50 14.61 0.43
N ILE A 10 -1.33 14.77 -0.61
CA ILE A 10 -1.78 13.66 -1.47
C ILE A 10 -0.58 13.09 -2.25
N ALA A 11 0.30 13.93 -2.76
CA ALA A 11 1.50 13.48 -3.46
C ALA A 11 2.45 12.70 -2.53
N GLU A 12 2.69 13.22 -1.32
CA GLU A 12 3.50 12.54 -0.29
C GLU A 12 2.90 11.19 0.11
N ALA A 13 1.58 11.13 0.34
CA ALA A 13 0.89 9.88 0.64
C ALA A 13 0.97 8.87 -0.52
N ALA A 14 0.85 9.33 -1.76
CA ALA A 14 1.01 8.48 -2.93
C ALA A 14 2.45 7.95 -3.08
N GLN A 15 3.46 8.77 -2.78
CA GLN A 15 4.85 8.34 -2.75
C GLN A 15 5.10 7.28 -1.67
N ALA A 16 4.48 7.41 -0.50
CA ALA A 16 4.56 6.40 0.55
C ALA A 16 3.99 5.04 0.10
N VAL A 17 2.85 5.04 -0.60
CA VAL A 17 2.27 3.81 -1.20
C VAL A 17 3.25 3.18 -2.20
N ASN A 18 3.84 3.99 -3.08
CA ASN A 18 4.78 3.51 -4.09
C ASN A 18 6.05 2.92 -3.47
N ALA A 19 6.59 3.53 -2.41
CA ALA A 19 7.75 3.02 -1.70
C ALA A 19 7.48 1.65 -1.07
N LEU A 20 6.28 1.45 -0.48
CA LEU A 20 5.87 0.17 0.08
C LEU A 20 5.65 -0.89 -1.01
N GLU A 21 5.15 -0.50 -2.19
CA GLU A 21 5.01 -1.38 -3.34
C GLU A 21 6.37 -1.85 -3.91
N GLN A 22 7.33 -0.95 -3.99
CA GLN A 22 8.71 -1.30 -4.33
C GLN A 22 9.27 -2.28 -3.30
N ARG A 23 9.12 -1.99 -2.00
CA ARG A 23 9.62 -2.87 -0.93
C ARG A 23 9.00 -4.27 -0.99
N LEU A 24 7.71 -4.38 -1.28
CA LEU A 24 7.04 -5.67 -1.47
C LEU A 24 7.61 -6.45 -2.67
N THR A 25 7.96 -5.75 -3.74
CA THR A 25 8.59 -6.37 -4.91
C THR A 25 9.97 -6.93 -4.58
N GLU A 26 10.78 -6.18 -3.83
CA GLU A 26 12.08 -6.65 -3.34
C GLU A 26 11.94 -7.89 -2.44
N LEU A 27 11.02 -7.85 -1.48
CA LEU A 27 10.77 -8.98 -0.57
C LEU A 27 10.31 -10.24 -1.31
N ARG A 28 9.52 -10.11 -2.38
CA ARG A 28 9.13 -11.25 -3.23
C ARG A 28 10.33 -11.87 -3.93
N LEU A 29 11.25 -11.06 -4.44
CA LEU A 29 12.49 -11.54 -5.08
C LEU A 29 13.41 -12.23 -4.06
N GLU A 30 13.51 -11.68 -2.85
CA GLU A 30 14.28 -12.28 -1.76
C GLU A 30 13.70 -13.63 -1.32
N LEU A 31 12.38 -13.72 -1.15
CA LEU A 31 11.68 -14.99 -0.84
C LEU A 31 11.90 -16.02 -1.94
N ALA A 32 11.68 -15.66 -3.21
CA ALA A 32 11.89 -16.56 -4.34
C ALA A 32 13.34 -17.09 -4.41
N ARG A 33 14.32 -16.28 -3.99
CA ARG A 33 15.72 -16.72 -3.89
C ARG A 33 15.91 -17.79 -2.81
N GLN A 34 15.29 -17.64 -1.63
CA GLN A 34 15.39 -18.66 -0.59
C GLN A 34 14.66 -19.95 -0.99
N GLU A 35 13.49 -19.82 -1.60
CA GLU A 35 12.76 -20.94 -2.17
C GLU A 35 13.59 -21.71 -3.21
N GLY A 36 14.24 -21.00 -4.13
CA GLY A 36 15.13 -21.60 -5.12
C GLY A 36 16.34 -22.33 -4.50
N LYS A 37 16.86 -21.85 -3.36
CA LYS A 37 17.92 -22.58 -2.63
C LYS A 37 17.39 -23.89 -2.04
N ALA A 38 16.19 -23.88 -1.44
CA ALA A 38 15.56 -25.10 -0.94
C ALA A 38 15.28 -26.09 -2.08
N ASP A 39 14.82 -25.60 -3.23
CA ASP A 39 14.57 -26.40 -4.42
C ASP A 39 15.86 -27.07 -4.94
N LEU A 40 16.99 -26.35 -4.94
CA LEU A 40 18.28 -26.93 -5.30
C LEU A 40 18.68 -28.07 -4.36
N VAL A 41 18.55 -27.89 -3.05
CA VAL A 41 18.87 -28.95 -2.07
C VAL A 41 18.02 -30.20 -2.33
N VAL A 42 16.70 -30.01 -2.46
CA VAL A 42 15.75 -31.11 -2.72
C VAL A 42 16.02 -31.80 -4.06
N ALA A 43 16.42 -31.06 -5.09
CA ALA A 43 16.69 -31.62 -6.40
C ALA A 43 17.87 -32.61 -6.39
N PHE A 44 18.89 -32.35 -5.58
CA PHE A 44 20.11 -33.18 -5.47
C PHE A 44 20.05 -34.23 -4.35
N GLU A 45 18.97 -34.29 -3.57
CA GLU A 45 18.82 -35.25 -2.48
C GLU A 45 18.37 -36.63 -2.99
N ALA A 46 19.34 -37.55 -3.11
CA ALA A 46 19.15 -38.88 -3.71
C ALA A 46 18.13 -39.78 -2.98
N GLY A 47 17.80 -39.48 -1.73
CA GLY A 47 16.84 -40.25 -0.92
C GLY A 47 15.36 -40.03 -1.29
N LEU A 48 15.05 -38.98 -2.06
CA LEU A 48 13.68 -38.56 -2.36
C LEU A 48 13.17 -39.22 -3.64
N LYS A 49 12.35 -40.26 -3.45
CA LYS A 49 11.85 -41.18 -4.50
C LYS A 49 10.57 -40.68 -5.20
N ASN A 50 9.85 -39.73 -4.60
CA ASN A 50 8.61 -39.20 -5.17
C ASN A 50 8.43 -37.70 -4.86
N ASP A 51 7.45 -37.09 -5.53
CA ASP A 51 7.15 -35.65 -5.40
C ASP A 51 6.66 -35.25 -4.01
N ASN A 52 5.91 -36.13 -3.33
CA ASN A 52 5.44 -35.87 -1.96
C ASN A 52 6.61 -35.75 -0.98
N GLN A 53 7.62 -36.63 -1.11
CA GLN A 53 8.85 -36.57 -0.31
C GLN A 53 9.64 -35.29 -0.61
N ARG A 54 9.70 -34.87 -1.88
CA ARG A 54 10.35 -33.60 -2.29
C ARG A 54 9.67 -32.39 -1.69
N LYS A 55 8.33 -32.32 -1.74
CA LYS A 55 7.54 -31.25 -1.14
C LYS A 55 7.68 -31.20 0.38
N ALA A 56 7.61 -32.36 1.05
CA ALA A 56 7.81 -32.45 2.50
C ALA A 56 9.21 -31.95 2.89
N ARG A 57 10.23 -32.39 2.16
CA ARG A 57 11.61 -31.97 2.41
C ARG A 57 11.83 -30.47 2.18
N ARG A 58 11.29 -29.93 1.08
CA ARG A 58 11.32 -28.49 0.81
C ARG A 58 10.68 -27.70 1.94
N PHE A 59 9.52 -28.16 2.42
CA PHE A 59 8.82 -27.55 3.53
C PHE A 59 9.68 -27.54 4.80
N GLU A 60 10.27 -28.68 5.19
CA GLU A 60 11.17 -28.76 6.35
C GLU A 60 12.34 -27.77 6.26
N LEU A 61 12.97 -27.67 5.09
CA LEU A 61 14.09 -26.75 4.87
C LEU A 61 13.68 -25.30 5.06
N LEU A 62 12.53 -24.90 4.51
CA LEU A 62 12.02 -23.52 4.61
C LEU A 62 11.45 -23.20 6.00
N ASP A 63 10.87 -24.19 6.68
CA ASP A 63 10.36 -24.03 8.05
C ASP A 63 11.49 -23.73 9.04
N GLN A 64 12.67 -24.34 8.83
CA GLN A 64 13.86 -24.13 9.66
C GLN A 64 14.73 -22.94 9.22
N ASP A 65 14.47 -22.35 8.05
CA ASP A 65 15.22 -21.19 7.56
C ASP A 65 14.73 -19.90 8.23
N ALA A 66 15.47 -19.46 9.25
CA ALA A 66 15.17 -18.25 10.01
C ALA A 66 15.08 -16.99 9.12
N GLU A 67 15.87 -16.92 8.05
CA GLU A 67 15.84 -15.78 7.13
C GLU A 67 14.58 -15.82 6.27
N TYR A 68 14.17 -17.00 5.78
CA TYR A 68 12.91 -17.16 5.08
C TYR A 68 11.71 -16.75 5.95
N GLN A 69 11.68 -17.21 7.21
CA GLN A 69 10.62 -16.85 8.17
C GLN A 69 10.59 -15.33 8.43
N ARG A 70 11.75 -14.70 8.61
CA ARG A 70 11.87 -13.25 8.77
C ARG A 70 11.34 -12.50 7.54
N LEU A 71 11.69 -12.96 6.33
CA LEU A 71 11.24 -12.35 5.09
C LEU A 71 9.72 -12.47 4.90
N GLN A 72 9.11 -13.60 5.29
CA GLN A 72 7.66 -13.76 5.29
C GLN A 72 6.97 -12.77 6.25
N GLN A 73 7.51 -12.60 7.46
CA GLN A 73 6.97 -11.65 8.43
C GLN A 73 7.08 -10.21 7.92
N LEU A 74 8.23 -9.84 7.35
CA LEU A 74 8.42 -8.51 6.75
C LEU A 74 7.49 -8.27 5.56
N GLN A 75 7.23 -9.30 4.74
CA GLN A 75 6.28 -9.20 3.64
C GLN A 75 4.85 -9.00 4.17
N ALA A 76 4.43 -9.77 5.18
CA ALA A 76 3.12 -9.61 5.80
C ALA A 76 2.94 -8.21 6.41
N GLN A 77 3.96 -7.70 7.09
CA GLN A 77 3.95 -6.34 7.62
C GLN A 77 3.84 -5.30 6.51
N ALA A 78 4.65 -5.40 5.46
CA ALA A 78 4.63 -4.47 4.34
C ALA A 78 3.29 -4.48 3.57
N ILE A 79 2.58 -5.61 3.51
CA ILE A 79 1.21 -5.69 2.94
C ILE A 79 0.23 -4.87 3.78
N THR A 80 0.29 -5.04 5.11
CA THR A 80 -0.53 -4.27 6.05
C THR A 80 -0.23 -2.77 5.94
N ASP A 81 1.05 -2.41 5.94
CA ASP A 81 1.49 -1.01 5.85
C ASP A 81 1.05 -0.37 4.53
N LYS A 82 1.16 -1.10 3.40
CA LYS A 82 0.68 -0.62 2.09
C LYS A 82 -0.83 -0.36 2.13
N SER A 83 -1.59 -1.27 2.73
CA SER A 83 -3.05 -1.12 2.85
C SER A 83 -3.42 0.11 3.68
N ASN A 84 -2.70 0.35 4.77
CA ASN A 84 -2.88 1.55 5.61
C ASN A 84 -2.51 2.83 4.86
N ALA A 85 -1.41 2.83 4.11
CA ALA A 85 -0.98 3.98 3.29
C ALA A 85 -2.00 4.31 2.19
N ILE A 86 -2.60 3.29 1.56
CA ILE A 86 -3.70 3.47 0.59
C ILE A 86 -4.91 4.10 1.27
N ALA A 87 -5.31 3.59 2.45
CA ALA A 87 -6.43 4.17 3.19
C ALA A 87 -6.18 5.65 3.53
N GLN A 88 -4.96 6.01 3.92
CA GLN A 88 -4.58 7.40 4.19
C GLN A 88 -4.63 8.27 2.93
N LEU A 89 -4.15 7.77 1.80
CA LEU A 89 -4.21 8.47 0.51
C LEU A 89 -5.66 8.76 0.12
N GLU A 90 -6.54 7.76 0.21
CA GLU A 90 -7.95 7.90 -0.10
C GLU A 90 -8.67 8.84 0.87
N TYR A 91 -8.31 8.79 2.16
CA TYR A 91 -8.81 9.73 3.15
C TYR A 91 -8.47 11.18 2.76
N LEU A 92 -7.22 11.48 2.38
CA LEU A 92 -6.81 12.82 1.95
C LEU A 92 -7.53 13.26 0.66
N ARG A 93 -7.72 12.35 -0.30
CA ARG A 93 -8.48 12.63 -1.53
C ARG A 93 -9.93 12.98 -1.23
N ASN A 94 -10.57 12.24 -0.34
CA ASN A 94 -11.94 12.48 0.08
C ASN A 94 -12.08 13.81 0.83
N GLN A 95 -11.19 14.09 1.79
CA GLN A 95 -11.15 15.36 2.49
C GLN A 95 -10.97 16.54 1.54
N PHE A 96 -10.09 16.42 0.54
CA PHE A 96 -9.92 17.44 -0.47
C PHE A 96 -11.19 17.63 -1.33
N GLY A 97 -11.88 16.53 -1.65
CA GLY A 97 -13.19 16.54 -2.30
C GLY A 97 -14.22 17.38 -1.52
N VAL A 98 -14.38 17.09 -0.23
CA VAL A 98 -15.26 17.82 0.68
C VAL A 98 -14.88 19.30 0.74
N ALA A 99 -13.61 19.62 0.96
CA ALA A 99 -13.14 21.00 1.05
C ALA A 99 -13.43 21.81 -0.22
N LYS A 100 -13.33 21.21 -1.41
CA LYS A 100 -13.71 21.87 -2.67
C LYS A 100 -15.20 22.18 -2.72
N LEU A 101 -16.05 21.26 -2.25
CA LEU A 101 -17.50 21.44 -2.24
C LEU A 101 -17.90 22.55 -1.26
N GLU A 102 -17.31 22.58 -0.07
CA GLU A 102 -17.54 23.65 0.92
C GLU A 102 -17.17 25.03 0.38
N VAL A 103 -16.03 25.15 -0.30
CA VAL A 103 -15.63 26.42 -0.94
C VAL A 103 -16.60 26.84 -2.04
N ARG A 104 -17.07 25.89 -2.87
CA ARG A 104 -18.05 26.17 -3.92
C ARG A 104 -19.39 26.61 -3.34
N TRP A 105 -19.85 25.95 -2.27
CA TRP A 105 -21.05 26.37 -1.55
C TRP A 105 -20.88 27.79 -1.02
N ALA A 106 -19.80 28.08 -0.30
CA ALA A 106 -19.56 29.41 0.25
C ALA A 106 -19.51 30.51 -0.84
N ILE A 107 -19.03 30.19 -2.05
CA ILE A 107 -19.12 31.10 -3.20
C ILE A 107 -20.57 31.28 -3.64
N ALA A 108 -21.34 30.20 -3.81
CA ALA A 108 -22.74 30.26 -4.22
C ALA A 108 -23.61 31.05 -3.24
N GLU A 109 -23.45 30.86 -1.92
CA GLU A 109 -24.16 31.63 -0.89
C GLU A 109 -23.87 33.13 -0.98
N LYS A 110 -22.61 33.50 -1.23
CA LYS A 110 -22.23 34.91 -1.41
C LYS A 110 -22.86 35.51 -2.66
N LEU A 111 -22.92 34.76 -3.77
CA LEU A 111 -23.55 35.22 -5.00
C LEU A 111 -25.05 35.46 -4.83
N VAL A 112 -25.77 34.52 -4.22
CA VAL A 112 -27.20 34.69 -3.89
C VAL A 112 -27.43 35.89 -2.98
N GLY A 113 -26.57 36.08 -1.96
CA GLY A 113 -26.65 37.23 -1.06
C GLY A 113 -26.37 38.58 -1.74
N LEU A 114 -25.53 38.61 -2.78
CA LEU A 114 -25.26 39.80 -3.58
C LEU A 114 -26.46 40.14 -4.48
N GLU A 115 -27.01 39.17 -5.21
CA GLU A 115 -28.21 39.35 -6.04
C GLU A 115 -29.40 39.86 -5.21
N THR A 116 -29.57 39.35 -3.99
CA THR A 116 -30.63 39.80 -3.08
C THR A 116 -30.44 41.25 -2.63
N ARG A 117 -29.20 41.72 -2.46
CA ARG A 117 -28.91 43.12 -2.08
C ARG A 117 -29.10 44.08 -3.24
N GLU A 118 -28.69 43.68 -4.45
CA GLU A 118 -28.90 44.47 -5.68
C GLU A 118 -30.40 44.65 -5.99
N LEU A 119 -31.24 43.64 -5.71
CA LEU A 119 -32.69 43.72 -5.88
C LEU A 119 -33.42 44.61 -4.86
N VAL A 120 -32.83 44.85 -3.69
CA VAL A 120 -33.43 45.67 -2.61
C VAL A 120 -32.93 47.13 -2.66
N GLY A 121 -32.02 47.47 -3.58
CA GLY A 121 -31.63 48.86 -3.85
C GLY A 121 -30.91 49.56 -2.70
N LEU A 122 -30.04 48.84 -1.97
CA LEU A 122 -29.05 49.42 -1.07
C LEU A 122 -27.68 49.53 -1.75
#